data_AF-A0A257K6R8-F1
#
_entry.id   AF-A0A257K6R8-F1
#
_cell.length_a   1.000
_cell.length_b   1.000
_cell.length_c   1.000
_cell.angle_alpha   90.00
_cell.angle_beta   90.00
_cell.angle_gamma   90.00
#
_symmetry.space_group_name_H-M   'P 1'
#
loop_
_entity.id
_entity.type
_entity.pdbx_description
1 polymer ?
#
loop_
_entity_poly.entity_id
_entity_poly.type
_entity_poly.pdbx_seq_one_letter_code
_entity_poly.pdbx_strand_id
1 'polypeptide(L)'
;DKTAPELSTAPANITVSCEAVPTAAILTATDNCDSAPVVTYAEVRTNGACANSYTLTRTWTATDVCGNKSSKNQVITVEDKTAPELSTAPANITVSCEAVPTAAILTATDNCDSAPVVTYAEVSTNGACANSYTLTRTWTATDVCGNKSSKNQVITVEDKTAPVLSTAPANITVSCEAVPTASILTATDNCDSAPVVTYAEVRTNGSCANSYTLTRTWTATDLCGNTSSKNQVITVEDKTAPELSTAPANITVSCEAVPTAAILTATDNCESAPVVTYAEVRTNGTCANSYNLTRTWTATDVCGNKSSKNQVITVEDKTAPELSTAPANIT
;
A
#
# COMPACT_ATOMS: atom_id res chain seq x y z
N ASP A 1 -62.53 75.32 -20.83
CA ASP A 1 -61.21 75.00 -21.39
C ASP A 1 -61.34 73.93 -22.48
N LYS A 2 -60.46 73.93 -23.49
CA LYS A 2 -60.36 72.89 -24.54
C LYS A 2 -58.94 72.30 -24.64
N THR A 3 -57.97 72.81 -23.89
CA THR A 3 -56.61 72.27 -23.86
C THR A 3 -56.49 71.23 -22.76
N ALA A 4 -55.65 70.23 -22.95
CA ALA A 4 -55.36 69.25 -21.91
C ALA A 4 -54.22 69.76 -21.01
N PRO A 5 -54.20 69.38 -19.72
CA PRO A 5 -53.09 69.71 -18.83
C PRO A 5 -51.75 69.22 -19.37
N GLU A 6 -50.69 69.96 -19.10
CA GLU A 6 -49.32 69.56 -19.41
C GLU A 6 -48.69 68.84 -18.21
N LEU A 7 -48.35 67.55 -18.39
CA LEU A 7 -47.61 66.77 -17.40
C LEU A 7 -46.12 67.14 -17.40
N SER A 8 -45.51 67.16 -16.20
CA SER A 8 -44.05 67.23 -16.04
C SER A 8 -43.34 66.04 -16.72
N THR A 9 -42.03 66.12 -16.91
CA THR A 9 -41.27 65.09 -17.66
C THR A 9 -41.35 63.73 -16.96
N ALA A 10 -41.80 62.71 -17.70
CA ALA A 10 -41.78 61.34 -17.20
C ALA A 10 -40.34 60.78 -17.21
N PRO A 11 -40.00 59.86 -16.29
CA PRO A 11 -38.70 59.20 -16.32
C PRO A 11 -38.49 58.41 -17.63
N ALA A 12 -37.23 58.25 -18.03
CA ALA A 12 -36.88 57.45 -19.19
C ALA A 12 -37.20 55.96 -18.99
N ASN A 13 -37.40 55.25 -20.09
CA ASN A 13 -37.47 53.79 -20.08
C ASN A 13 -36.11 53.22 -19.66
N ILE A 14 -36.12 52.16 -18.86
CA ILE A 14 -34.91 51.56 -18.30
C ILE A 14 -35.02 50.04 -18.30
N THR A 15 -33.86 49.38 -18.30
CA THR A 15 -33.74 47.95 -18.00
C THR A 15 -32.99 47.79 -16.69
N VAL A 16 -33.52 46.99 -15.78
CA VAL A 16 -32.97 46.75 -14.44
C VAL A 16 -32.99 45.27 -14.10
N SER A 17 -32.21 44.87 -13.11
CA SER A 17 -32.25 43.52 -12.56
C SER A 17 -33.05 43.51 -11.27
N CYS A 18 -34.02 42.60 -11.16
CA CYS A 18 -34.94 42.37 -10.04
C CYS A 18 -35.02 43.48 -8.98
N GLU A 19 -34.17 43.45 -7.96
CA GLU A 19 -34.22 44.38 -6.82
C GLU A 19 -33.95 45.86 -7.18
N ALA A 20 -33.46 46.15 -8.38
CA ALA A 20 -33.13 47.50 -8.85
C ALA A 20 -34.31 48.24 -9.53
N VAL A 21 -35.56 47.77 -9.38
CA VAL A 21 -36.73 48.51 -9.86
C VAL A 21 -36.91 49.81 -9.04
N PRO A 22 -36.82 50.99 -9.67
CA PRO A 22 -36.97 52.25 -8.94
C PRO A 22 -38.42 52.46 -8.52
N THR A 23 -38.62 53.22 -7.44
CA THR A 23 -39.95 53.69 -7.03
C THR A 23 -40.57 54.57 -8.12
N ALA A 24 -41.91 54.65 -8.14
CA ALA A 24 -42.62 55.47 -9.11
C ALA A 24 -42.34 56.97 -8.87
N ALA A 25 -42.01 57.69 -9.93
CA ALA A 25 -41.88 59.14 -9.87
C ALA A 25 -43.25 59.80 -9.63
N ILE A 26 -43.25 60.90 -8.87
CA ILE A 26 -44.42 61.75 -8.70
C ILE A 26 -44.38 62.81 -9.80
N LEU A 27 -45.36 62.80 -10.70
CA LEU A 27 -45.50 63.82 -11.74
C LEU A 27 -46.51 64.88 -11.30
N THR A 28 -46.26 66.11 -11.73
CA THR A 28 -47.16 67.25 -11.56
C THR A 28 -47.75 67.62 -12.91
N ALA A 29 -48.88 68.33 -12.90
CA ALA A 29 -49.49 68.86 -14.10
C ALA A 29 -49.83 70.34 -13.92
N THR A 30 -49.72 71.10 -15.00
CA THR A 30 -50.14 72.50 -15.06
C THR A 30 -51.13 72.68 -16.19
N ASP A 31 -52.11 73.56 -16.00
CA ASP A 31 -53.09 73.89 -17.01
C ASP A 31 -53.35 75.40 -17.03
N ASN A 32 -53.82 75.95 -18.16
CA ASN A 32 -54.01 77.38 -18.32
C ASN A 32 -55.32 77.90 -17.69
N CYS A 33 -56.29 77.01 -17.43
CA CYS A 33 -57.61 77.33 -16.89
C CYS A 33 -57.95 76.52 -15.62
N ASP A 34 -57.22 75.45 -15.32
CA ASP A 34 -57.29 74.68 -14.09
C ASP A 34 -56.02 74.86 -13.25
N SER A 35 -56.18 75.43 -12.04
CA SER A 35 -55.06 75.67 -11.13
C SER A 35 -54.57 74.41 -10.41
N ALA A 36 -55.32 73.31 -10.45
CA ALA A 36 -54.95 72.05 -9.82
C ALA A 36 -55.45 70.82 -10.59
N PRO A 37 -54.91 70.54 -11.80
CA PRO A 37 -55.27 69.33 -12.54
C PRO A 37 -54.94 68.06 -11.74
N VAL A 38 -55.83 67.07 -11.80
CA VAL A 38 -55.67 65.81 -11.07
C VAL A 38 -54.76 64.87 -11.84
N VAL A 39 -53.69 64.39 -11.20
CA VAL A 39 -52.78 63.37 -11.76
C VAL A 39 -53.06 62.02 -11.12
N THR A 40 -53.40 61.02 -11.94
CA THR A 40 -53.56 59.63 -11.52
C THR A 40 -52.40 58.77 -12.02
N TYR A 41 -52.02 57.76 -11.23
CA TYR A 41 -50.98 56.78 -11.55
C TYR A 41 -51.57 55.38 -11.69
N ALA A 42 -51.15 54.67 -12.75
CA ALA A 42 -51.43 53.26 -12.94
C ALA A 42 -50.14 52.51 -13.33
N GLU A 43 -49.99 51.28 -12.85
CA GLU A 43 -48.89 50.38 -13.21
C GLU A 43 -49.44 49.04 -13.65
N VAL A 44 -48.95 48.56 -14.79
CA VAL A 44 -49.30 47.24 -15.33
C VAL A 44 -48.05 46.41 -15.46
N ARG A 45 -48.07 45.20 -14.90
CA ARG A 45 -47.01 44.19 -15.06
C ARG A 45 -47.37 43.21 -16.17
N THR A 46 -46.43 42.97 -17.06
CA THR A 46 -46.48 41.90 -18.06
C THR A 46 -45.35 40.92 -17.78
N ASN A 47 -45.66 39.65 -17.53
CA ASN A 47 -44.64 38.64 -17.28
C ASN A 47 -43.78 38.41 -18.53
N GLY A 48 -42.48 38.23 -18.31
CA GLY A 48 -41.50 37.92 -19.35
C GLY A 48 -41.35 36.42 -19.59
N ALA A 49 -40.24 36.05 -20.23
CA ALA A 49 -39.96 34.67 -20.64
C ALA A 49 -39.52 33.76 -19.51
N CYS A 50 -38.90 34.30 -18.44
CA CYS A 50 -38.54 33.56 -17.23
C CYS A 50 -39.30 34.08 -16.01
N ALA A 51 -39.38 33.27 -14.95
CA ALA A 51 -40.25 33.48 -13.79
C ALA A 51 -40.09 34.86 -13.11
N ASN A 52 -38.87 35.41 -13.13
CA ASN A 52 -38.53 36.69 -12.51
C ASN A 52 -38.17 37.80 -13.51
N SER A 53 -38.42 37.57 -14.80
CA SER A 53 -38.41 38.62 -15.83
C SER A 53 -39.81 39.18 -16.06
N TYR A 54 -39.95 40.49 -16.22
CA TYR A 54 -41.23 41.14 -16.50
C TYR A 54 -41.03 42.59 -16.98
N THR A 55 -42.04 43.17 -17.60
CA THR A 55 -42.06 44.60 -17.93
C THR A 55 -43.11 45.30 -17.08
N LEU A 56 -42.76 46.40 -16.44
CA LEU A 56 -43.69 47.34 -15.81
C LEU A 56 -43.95 48.50 -16.76
N THR A 57 -45.21 48.75 -17.09
CA THR A 57 -45.64 49.96 -17.79
C THR A 57 -46.36 50.87 -16.81
N ARG A 58 -45.73 52.00 -16.49
CA ARG A 58 -46.30 53.06 -15.65
C ARG A 58 -46.94 54.10 -16.54
N THR A 59 -48.16 54.52 -16.21
CA THR A 59 -48.91 55.56 -16.90
C THR A 59 -49.37 56.60 -15.90
N TRP A 60 -48.99 57.85 -16.16
CA TRP A 60 -49.53 59.01 -15.46
C TRP A 60 -50.53 59.69 -16.38
N THR A 61 -51.72 60.00 -15.86
CA THR A 61 -52.78 60.71 -16.60
C THR A 61 -53.17 61.95 -15.83
N ALA A 62 -53.03 63.13 -16.45
CA ALA A 62 -53.57 64.37 -15.91
C ALA A 62 -54.97 64.62 -16.48
N THR A 63 -55.90 65.05 -15.65
CA THR A 63 -57.27 65.43 -16.05
C THR A 63 -57.61 66.79 -15.46
N ASP A 64 -58.06 67.73 -16.31
CA ASP A 64 -58.58 69.02 -15.83
C ASP A 64 -60.04 68.94 -15.34
N VAL A 65 -60.55 70.03 -14.75
CA VAL A 65 -61.96 70.17 -14.33
C VAL A 65 -62.98 70.04 -15.47
N CYS A 66 -62.58 70.23 -16.73
CA CYS A 66 -63.42 70.09 -17.92
C CYS A 66 -63.41 68.66 -18.51
N GLY A 67 -62.55 67.78 -17.98
CA GLY A 67 -62.36 66.40 -18.43
C GLY A 67 -61.33 66.20 -19.54
N ASN A 68 -60.57 67.22 -19.95
CA ASN A 68 -59.48 67.06 -20.92
C ASN A 68 -58.31 66.30 -20.28
N LYS A 69 -57.66 65.42 -21.06
CA LYS A 69 -56.64 64.50 -20.54
C LYS A 69 -55.34 64.51 -21.33
N SER A 70 -54.23 64.36 -20.63
CA SER A 70 -52.93 64.02 -21.20
C SER A 70 -52.29 62.85 -20.44
N SER A 71 -51.41 62.11 -21.10
CA SER A 71 -50.74 60.97 -20.47
C SER A 71 -49.27 60.87 -20.86
N LYS A 72 -48.44 60.40 -19.91
CA LYS A 72 -47.06 59.98 -20.18
C LYS A 72 -46.83 58.58 -19.63
N ASN A 73 -45.95 57.84 -20.28
CA ASN A 73 -45.61 56.46 -19.91
C ASN A 73 -44.12 56.30 -19.62
N GLN A 74 -43.80 55.36 -18.71
CA GLN A 74 -42.47 54.80 -18.52
C GLN A 74 -42.58 53.28 -18.64
N VAL A 75 -41.66 52.68 -19.39
CA VAL A 75 -41.50 51.23 -19.49
C VAL A 75 -40.23 50.82 -18.75
N ILE A 76 -40.37 49.95 -17.76
CA ILE A 76 -39.25 49.36 -17.01
C ILE A 76 -39.20 47.87 -17.37
N THR A 77 -38.13 47.45 -18.01
CA THR A 77 -37.88 46.03 -18.29
C THR A 77 -37.04 45.43 -17.17
N VAL A 78 -37.57 44.41 -16.51
CA VAL A 78 -36.88 43.65 -15.47
C VAL A 78 -36.42 42.33 -16.07
N GLU A 79 -35.11 42.13 -16.08
CA GLU A 79 -34.46 40.93 -16.63
C GLU A 79 -33.44 40.39 -15.65
N ASP A 80 -33.35 39.06 -15.59
CA ASP A 80 -32.29 38.37 -14.88
C ASP A 80 -31.25 37.86 -15.87
N LYS A 81 -30.02 38.38 -15.75
CA LYS A 81 -28.85 37.99 -16.53
C LYS A 81 -27.66 37.67 -15.63
N THR A 82 -27.87 37.71 -14.32
CA THR A 82 -26.81 37.50 -13.35
C THR A 82 -26.80 36.02 -13.02
N ALA A 83 -25.63 35.40 -13.05
CA ALA A 83 -25.52 34.02 -12.60
C ALA A 83 -25.48 33.96 -11.06
N PRO A 84 -26.01 32.89 -10.45
CA PRO A 84 -25.94 32.72 -9.00
C PRO A 84 -24.50 32.73 -8.50
N GLU A 85 -24.28 33.23 -7.29
CA GLU A 85 -23.00 33.14 -6.60
C GLU A 85 -22.94 31.88 -5.74
N LEU A 86 -22.04 30.96 -6.08
CA LEU A 86 -21.74 29.77 -5.27
C LEU A 86 -20.92 30.13 -4.02
N SER A 87 -21.19 29.46 -2.90
CA SER A 87 -20.32 29.46 -1.73
C SER A 87 -18.91 28.97 -2.05
N THR A 88 -17.94 29.20 -1.16
CA THR A 88 -16.55 28.82 -1.41
C THR A 88 -16.42 27.31 -1.60
N ALA A 89 -15.81 26.90 -2.72
CA ALA A 89 -15.46 25.50 -2.94
C ALA A 89 -14.20 25.13 -2.13
N PRO A 90 -14.06 23.88 -1.68
CA PRO A 90 -12.85 23.44 -1.01
C PRO A 90 -11.61 23.60 -1.91
N ALA A 91 -10.45 23.80 -1.30
CA ALA A 91 -9.19 23.90 -2.02
C ALA A 91 -8.79 22.56 -2.67
N ASN A 92 -7.94 22.66 -3.69
CA ASN A 92 -7.30 21.48 -4.28
C ASN A 92 -6.33 20.86 -3.27
N ILE A 93 -6.27 19.54 -3.23
CA ILE A 93 -5.45 18.80 -2.26
C ILE A 93 -4.81 17.57 -2.91
N THR A 94 -3.70 17.12 -2.34
CA THR A 94 -3.10 15.82 -2.62
C THR A 94 -3.23 14.94 -1.38
N VAL A 95 -3.73 13.71 -1.54
CA VAL A 95 -4.02 12.78 -0.43
C VAL A 95 -3.63 11.35 -0.81
N SER A 96 -3.52 10.48 0.19
CA SER A 96 -3.51 9.03 -0.04
C SER A 96 -4.91 8.53 -0.37
N CYS A 97 -5.00 7.34 -0.95
CA CYS A 97 -6.24 6.62 -1.28
C CYS A 97 -7.25 6.52 -0.11
N GLU A 98 -6.78 6.34 1.13
CA GLU A 98 -7.65 6.23 2.32
C GLU A 98 -8.12 7.60 2.85
N ALA A 99 -7.52 8.70 2.36
CA ALA A 99 -7.72 10.05 2.88
C ALA A 99 -8.53 10.94 1.93
N VAL A 100 -9.23 10.37 0.96
CA VAL A 100 -10.11 11.13 0.06
C VAL A 100 -11.32 11.67 0.85
N PRO A 101 -11.50 13.00 0.98
CA PRO A 101 -12.60 13.56 1.74
C PRO A 101 -13.93 13.41 0.99
N THR A 102 -15.03 13.35 1.72
CA THR A 102 -16.38 13.43 1.14
C THR A 102 -16.61 14.76 0.42
N ALA A 103 -17.48 14.78 -0.58
CA ALA A 103 -17.81 16.01 -1.29
C ALA A 103 -18.48 17.04 -0.37
N ALA A 104 -18.05 18.29 -0.45
CA ALA A 104 -18.71 19.39 0.24
C ALA A 104 -20.07 19.68 -0.40
N ILE A 105 -21.02 20.10 0.43
CA ILE A 105 -22.31 20.65 -0.03
C ILE A 105 -22.13 22.16 -0.17
N LEU A 106 -22.28 22.67 -1.39
CA LEU A 106 -22.23 24.12 -1.64
C LEU A 106 -23.65 24.70 -1.72
N THR A 107 -23.78 25.94 -1.29
CA THR A 107 -25.01 26.74 -1.44
C THR A 107 -24.80 27.80 -2.51
N ALA A 108 -25.89 28.37 -3.02
CA ALA A 108 -25.84 29.49 -3.94
C ALA A 108 -26.85 30.57 -3.54
N THR A 109 -26.54 31.82 -3.84
CA THR A 109 -27.43 32.97 -3.69
C THR A 109 -27.52 33.70 -5.02
N ASP A 110 -28.66 34.30 -5.31
CA ASP A 110 -28.86 35.08 -6.52
C ASP A 110 -29.72 36.31 -6.22
N ASN A 111 -29.58 37.37 -7.01
CA ASN A 111 -30.29 38.64 -6.79
C ASN A 111 -31.71 38.64 -7.36
N CYS A 112 -32.06 37.61 -8.15
CA CYS A 112 -33.33 37.40 -8.79
C CYS A 112 -33.99 36.08 -8.40
N ASP A 113 -33.22 35.11 -7.89
CA ASP A 113 -33.71 33.81 -7.42
C ASP A 113 -33.32 33.56 -5.95
N SER A 114 -34.33 33.40 -5.09
CA SER A 114 -34.14 33.13 -3.67
C SER A 114 -33.60 31.73 -3.37
N ALA A 115 -33.70 30.79 -4.32
CA ALA A 115 -33.28 29.41 -4.13
C ALA A 115 -32.69 28.78 -5.42
N PRO A 116 -31.53 29.26 -5.89
CA PRO A 116 -30.87 28.67 -7.06
C PRO A 116 -30.53 27.20 -6.82
N VAL A 117 -30.65 26.39 -7.87
CA VAL A 117 -30.39 24.95 -7.79
C VAL A 117 -28.89 24.69 -7.94
N VAL A 118 -28.30 23.96 -7.00
CA VAL A 118 -26.90 23.51 -7.08
C VAL A 118 -26.84 22.03 -7.41
N THR A 119 -26.15 21.69 -8.49
CA THR A 119 -25.86 20.30 -8.89
C THR A 119 -24.39 19.97 -8.67
N TYR A 120 -24.08 18.71 -8.36
CA TYR A 120 -22.73 18.19 -8.17
C TYR A 120 -22.42 17.08 -9.17
N ALA A 121 -21.22 17.12 -9.74
CA ALA A 121 -20.66 16.07 -10.57
C ALA A 121 -19.22 15.77 -10.16
N GLU A 122 -18.81 14.52 -10.27
CA GLU A 122 -17.44 14.07 -10.02
C GLU A 122 -16.96 13.17 -11.14
N VAL A 123 -15.74 13.44 -11.60
CA VAL A 123 -15.07 12.67 -12.64
C VAL A 123 -13.73 12.21 -12.12
N SER A 124 -13.44 10.92 -12.24
CA SER A 124 -12.13 10.34 -11.94
C SER A 124 -11.31 10.17 -13.23
N THR A 125 -10.03 10.50 -13.17
CA THR A 125 -9.06 10.27 -14.25
C THR A 125 -7.88 9.49 -13.69
N ASN A 126 -7.56 8.34 -14.30
CA ASN A 126 -6.45 7.51 -13.87
C ASN A 126 -5.12 8.27 -13.95
N GLY A 127 -4.27 8.04 -12.95
CA GLY A 127 -2.93 8.62 -12.84
C GLY A 127 -1.85 7.72 -13.45
N ALA A 128 -0.62 7.90 -12.98
CA ALA A 128 0.57 7.23 -13.50
C ALA A 128 0.67 5.74 -13.10
N CYS A 129 0.10 5.36 -11.96
CA CYS A 129 -0.02 3.98 -11.49
C CYS A 129 -1.47 3.61 -11.18
N ALA A 130 -1.75 2.31 -11.03
CA ALA A 130 -3.12 1.77 -10.99
C ALA A 130 -3.99 2.36 -9.87
N ASN A 131 -3.39 2.74 -8.74
CA ASN A 131 -4.08 3.31 -7.58
C ASN A 131 -3.85 4.81 -7.38
N SER A 132 -3.20 5.47 -8.35
CA SER A 132 -3.16 6.94 -8.43
C SER A 132 -4.23 7.44 -9.39
N TYR A 133 -4.92 8.52 -9.04
CA TYR A 133 -5.94 9.14 -9.88
C TYR A 133 -6.22 10.57 -9.44
N THR A 134 -6.87 11.35 -10.30
CA THR A 134 -7.34 12.68 -9.97
C THR A 134 -8.85 12.71 -10.00
N LEU A 135 -9.48 13.17 -8.92
CA LEU A 135 -10.90 13.49 -8.89
C LEU A 135 -11.10 14.97 -9.19
N THR A 136 -11.93 15.28 -10.18
CA THR A 136 -12.42 16.64 -10.43
C THR A 136 -13.88 16.70 -10.03
N ARG A 137 -14.16 17.49 -8.98
CA ARG A 137 -15.51 17.81 -8.53
C ARG A 137 -15.93 19.12 -9.14
N THR A 138 -17.15 19.19 -9.66
CA THR A 138 -17.76 20.39 -10.21
C THR A 138 -19.11 20.62 -9.55
N TRP A 139 -19.28 21.80 -8.98
CA TRP A 139 -20.58 22.30 -8.54
C TRP A 139 -21.07 23.33 -9.55
N THR A 140 -22.33 23.23 -9.95
CA THR A 140 -22.96 24.18 -10.87
C THR A 140 -24.23 24.73 -10.23
N ALA A 141 -24.30 26.04 -10.07
CA ALA A 141 -25.53 26.72 -9.66
C ALA A 141 -26.29 27.18 -10.91
N THR A 142 -27.61 27.02 -10.91
CA THR A 142 -28.51 27.49 -11.97
C THR A 142 -29.70 28.20 -11.33
N ASP A 143 -29.95 29.45 -11.72
CA ASP A 143 -31.17 30.16 -11.33
C ASP A 143 -32.39 29.75 -12.16
N VAL A 144 -33.56 30.25 -11.76
CA VAL A 144 -34.84 30.05 -12.46
C VAL A 144 -34.90 30.61 -13.89
N CYS A 145 -34.02 31.56 -14.24
CA CYS A 145 -33.90 32.12 -15.59
C CYS A 145 -32.85 31.38 -16.45
N GLY A 146 -32.16 30.40 -15.88
CA GLY A 146 -31.20 29.53 -16.53
C GLY A 146 -29.77 30.06 -16.56
N ASN A 147 -29.44 31.17 -15.88
CA ASN A 147 -28.05 31.60 -15.80
C ASN A 147 -27.27 30.68 -14.86
N LYS A 148 -25.98 30.48 -15.15
CA LYS A 148 -25.15 29.45 -14.50
C LYS A 148 -23.80 29.97 -14.06
N SER A 149 -23.35 29.47 -12.92
CA SER A 149 -21.97 29.58 -12.45
C SER A 149 -21.46 28.22 -12.00
N SER A 150 -20.13 28.05 -11.97
CA SER A 150 -19.51 26.80 -11.53
C SER A 150 -18.25 27.01 -10.73
N LYS A 151 -17.99 26.12 -9.76
CA LYS A 151 -16.71 26.01 -9.06
C LYS A 151 -16.22 24.56 -9.11
N ASN A 152 -14.91 24.39 -9.10
CA ASN A 152 -14.26 23.09 -9.15
C ASN A 152 -13.34 22.87 -7.95
N GLN A 153 -13.18 21.60 -7.58
CA GLN A 153 -12.12 21.11 -6.70
C GLN A 153 -11.39 19.97 -7.41
N VAL A 154 -10.07 19.99 -7.38
CA VAL A 154 -9.21 18.91 -7.88
C VAL A 154 -8.56 18.21 -6.69
N ILE A 155 -8.76 16.90 -6.57
CA ILE A 155 -8.14 16.05 -5.56
C ILE A 155 -7.20 15.10 -6.27
N THR A 156 -5.90 15.22 -6.04
CA THR A 156 -4.89 14.28 -6.55
C THR A 156 -4.70 13.18 -5.52
N VAL A 157 -4.94 11.94 -5.92
CA VAL A 157 -4.73 10.75 -5.10
C VAL A 157 -3.45 10.08 -5.54
N GLU A 158 -2.50 9.97 -4.62
CA GLU A 158 -1.18 9.37 -4.86
C GLU A 158 -0.90 8.28 -3.84
N ASP A 159 -0.27 7.21 -4.31
CA ASP A 159 0.27 6.16 -3.45
C ASP A 159 1.80 6.26 -3.42
N LYS A 160 2.33 6.52 -2.22
CA LYS A 160 3.76 6.64 -1.91
C LYS A 160 4.15 5.75 -0.74
N THR A 161 3.22 4.97 -0.22
CA THR A 161 3.45 4.19 1.00
C THR A 161 3.84 2.79 0.56
N ALA A 162 4.92 2.25 1.11
CA ALA A 162 5.29 0.88 0.81
C ALA A 162 4.39 -0.10 1.57
N PRO A 163 4.11 -1.29 1.00
CA PRO A 163 3.37 -2.33 1.69
C PRO A 163 4.02 -2.74 3.00
N VAL A 164 3.22 -3.21 3.94
CA VAL A 164 3.68 -3.76 5.21
C VAL A 164 3.67 -5.29 5.15
N LEU A 165 4.84 -5.90 5.19
CA LEU A 165 5.00 -7.36 5.30
C LEU A 165 4.60 -7.88 6.69
N SER A 166 3.97 -9.05 6.73
CA SER A 166 3.77 -9.84 7.95
C SER A 166 5.10 -10.15 8.64
N THR A 167 5.07 -10.60 9.89
CA THR A 167 6.29 -10.90 10.65
C THR A 167 7.12 -11.97 9.95
N ALA A 168 8.39 -11.66 9.67
CA ALA A 168 9.33 -12.64 9.16
C ALA A 168 9.79 -13.56 10.31
N PRO A 169 10.12 -14.84 10.03
CA PRO A 169 10.65 -15.73 11.04
C PRO A 169 11.97 -15.19 11.63
N ALA A 170 12.25 -15.52 12.88
CA ALA A 170 13.50 -15.12 13.53
C ALA A 170 14.71 -15.80 12.90
N ASN A 171 15.88 -15.17 13.08
CA ASN A 171 17.15 -15.80 12.75
C ASN A 171 17.40 -17.00 13.66
N ILE A 172 17.94 -18.09 13.11
CA ILE A 172 18.16 -19.34 13.83
C ILE A 172 19.49 -19.97 13.46
N THR A 173 20.02 -20.82 14.35
CA THR A 173 21.13 -21.72 14.06
C THR A 173 20.64 -23.16 14.16
N VAL A 174 20.93 -23.98 13.14
CA VAL A 174 20.42 -25.35 13.02
C VAL A 174 21.50 -26.31 12.48
N SER A 175 21.28 -27.61 12.67
CA SER A 175 22.01 -28.65 11.92
C SER A 175 21.58 -28.63 10.45
N CYS A 176 22.42 -29.18 9.57
CA CYS A 176 22.15 -29.35 8.14
C CYS A 176 20.82 -30.08 7.83
N GLU A 177 20.39 -30.99 8.69
CA GLU A 177 19.14 -31.77 8.54
C GLU A 177 17.90 -31.02 9.05
N ALA A 178 18.11 -29.94 9.80
CA ALA A 178 17.07 -29.20 10.51
C ALA A 178 16.77 -27.83 9.89
N VAL A 179 17.18 -27.59 8.64
CA VAL A 179 16.88 -26.37 7.90
C VAL A 179 15.36 -26.32 7.60
N PRO A 180 14.61 -25.35 8.16
CA PRO A 180 13.17 -25.29 7.93
C PRO A 180 12.85 -24.82 6.51
N THR A 181 11.69 -25.22 5.98
CA THR A 181 11.16 -24.66 4.72
C THR A 181 10.90 -23.15 4.86
N ALA A 182 10.94 -22.43 3.74
CA ALA A 182 10.63 -21.00 3.73
C ALA A 182 9.17 -20.75 4.15
N SER A 183 8.97 -19.75 5.01
CA SER A 183 7.62 -19.28 5.34
C SER A 183 7.04 -18.46 4.19
N ILE A 184 5.72 -18.55 4.01
CA ILE A 184 4.98 -17.66 3.10
C ILE A 184 4.58 -16.43 3.91
N LEU A 185 5.03 -15.25 3.48
CA LEU A 185 4.63 -13.98 4.08
C LEU A 185 3.50 -13.35 3.26
N THR A 186 2.65 -12.60 3.96
CA THR A 186 1.61 -11.76 3.34
C THR A 186 1.99 -10.30 3.49
N ALA A 187 1.38 -9.42 2.70
CA ALA A 187 1.53 -7.98 2.83
C ALA A 187 0.17 -7.29 2.79
N THR A 188 0.09 -6.13 3.42
CA THR A 188 -1.06 -5.22 3.35
C THR A 188 -0.57 -3.84 2.96
N ASP A 189 -1.37 -3.10 2.22
CA ASP A 189 -1.08 -1.73 1.85
C ASP A 189 -2.35 -0.87 1.95
N ASN A 190 -2.18 0.44 2.12
CA ASN A 190 -3.30 1.37 2.28
C ASN A 190 -4.02 1.63 0.94
N CYS A 191 -3.31 1.53 -0.19
CA CYS A 191 -3.84 1.78 -1.52
C CYS A 191 -3.96 0.53 -2.38
N ASP A 192 -3.21 -0.53 -2.05
CA ASP A 192 -3.29 -1.83 -2.71
C ASP A 192 -3.83 -2.93 -1.78
N SER A 193 -5.00 -3.46 -2.13
CA SER A 193 -5.63 -4.55 -1.37
C SER A 193 -4.89 -5.88 -1.45
N ALA A 194 -4.01 -6.08 -2.43
CA ALA A 194 -3.29 -7.33 -2.64
C ALA A 194 -1.85 -7.11 -3.16
N PRO A 195 -0.95 -6.53 -2.35
CA PRO A 195 0.44 -6.33 -2.76
C PRO A 195 1.13 -7.66 -3.07
N VAL A 196 2.00 -7.65 -4.08
CA VAL A 196 2.73 -8.85 -4.51
C VAL A 196 3.91 -9.09 -3.58
N VAL A 197 4.02 -10.31 -3.02
CA VAL A 197 5.17 -10.74 -2.22
C VAL A 197 6.03 -11.71 -3.01
N THR A 198 7.32 -11.41 -3.14
CA THR A 198 8.33 -12.27 -3.75
C THR A 198 9.30 -12.81 -2.70
N TYR A 199 9.91 -13.96 -2.98
CA TYR A 199 10.86 -14.63 -2.10
C TYR A 199 12.15 -14.96 -2.86
N ALA A 200 13.29 -14.69 -2.23
CA ALA A 200 14.61 -15.07 -2.69
C ALA A 200 15.43 -15.66 -1.55
N GLU A 201 16.29 -16.63 -1.86
CA GLU A 201 17.23 -17.23 -0.91
C GLU A 201 18.63 -17.25 -1.50
N VAL A 202 19.59 -16.83 -0.70
CA VAL A 202 21.01 -16.82 -1.06
C VAL A 202 21.78 -17.63 -0.03
N ARG A 203 22.58 -18.59 -0.51
CA ARG A 203 23.51 -19.38 0.31
C ARG A 203 24.90 -18.77 0.27
N THR A 204 25.51 -18.61 1.44
CA THR A 204 26.92 -18.26 1.62
C THR A 204 27.63 -19.42 2.29
N ASN A 205 28.63 -19.99 1.63
CA ASN A 205 29.41 -21.09 2.20
C ASN A 205 30.23 -20.63 3.42
N GLY A 206 30.32 -21.49 4.43
CA GLY A 206 31.07 -21.26 5.66
C GLY A 206 32.46 -21.90 5.62
N SER A 207 32.95 -22.28 6.80
CA SER A 207 34.30 -22.80 7.01
C SER A 207 34.52 -24.23 6.48
N CYS A 208 33.44 -25.00 6.31
CA CYS A 208 33.45 -26.36 5.78
C CYS A 208 32.23 -26.59 4.88
N ALA A 209 32.21 -27.68 4.13
CA ALA A 209 31.16 -27.96 3.14
C ALA A 209 29.73 -27.98 3.73
N ASN A 210 29.60 -28.44 4.98
CA ASN A 210 28.32 -28.56 5.70
C ASN A 210 28.04 -27.41 6.66
N SER A 211 28.88 -26.37 6.69
CA SER A 211 28.60 -25.11 7.37
C SER A 211 28.34 -24.01 6.35
N TYR A 212 27.21 -23.31 6.47
CA TYR A 212 26.82 -22.24 5.57
C TYR A 212 25.74 -21.36 6.21
N THR A 213 25.50 -20.20 5.62
CA THR A 213 24.39 -19.33 6.00
C THR A 213 23.40 -19.23 4.83
N LEU A 214 22.11 -19.34 5.11
CA LEU A 214 21.04 -19.00 4.18
C LEU A 214 20.44 -17.64 4.58
N THR A 215 20.45 -16.70 3.65
CA THR A 215 19.75 -15.42 3.79
C THR A 215 18.50 -15.46 2.92
N ARG A 216 17.34 -15.46 3.57
CA ARG A 216 16.03 -15.36 2.92
C ARG A 216 15.59 -13.91 2.91
N THR A 217 15.11 -13.43 1.77
CA THR A 217 14.55 -12.09 1.60
C THR A 217 13.15 -12.23 1.03
N TRP A 218 12.20 -11.59 1.70
CA TRP A 218 10.85 -11.38 1.19
C TRP A 218 10.72 -9.91 0.83
N THR A 219 10.21 -9.63 -0.38
CA THR A 219 9.98 -8.27 -0.86
C THR A 219 8.52 -8.12 -1.25
N ALA A 220 7.83 -7.16 -0.64
CA ALA A 220 6.48 -6.77 -1.03
C ALA A 220 6.54 -5.55 -1.96
N THR A 221 5.71 -5.56 -3.00
CA THR A 221 5.57 -4.49 -4.00
C THR A 221 4.10 -4.21 -4.25
N ASP A 222 3.67 -2.95 -4.13
CA ASP A 222 2.32 -2.53 -4.51
C ASP A 222 2.21 -2.25 -6.02
N LEU A 223 0.98 -1.95 -6.47
CA LEU A 223 0.67 -1.56 -7.84
C LEU A 223 1.28 -0.22 -8.31
N CYS A 224 1.78 0.61 -7.39
CA CYS A 224 2.51 1.84 -7.69
C CYS A 224 4.03 1.69 -7.65
N GLY A 225 4.51 0.48 -7.36
CA GLY A 225 5.92 0.12 -7.33
C GLY A 225 6.64 0.50 -6.04
N ASN A 226 5.94 0.92 -4.97
CA ASN A 226 6.60 1.10 -3.69
C ASN A 226 6.91 -0.28 -3.08
N THR A 227 8.06 -0.39 -2.40
CA THR A 227 8.56 -1.69 -1.93
C THR A 227 9.00 -1.67 -0.49
N SER A 228 8.83 -2.81 0.19
CA SER A 228 9.43 -3.09 1.49
C SER A 228 10.00 -4.49 1.51
N SER A 229 10.95 -4.76 2.42
CA SER A 229 11.56 -6.08 2.54
C SER A 229 11.79 -6.49 4.00
N LYS A 230 11.81 -7.81 4.23
CA LYS A 230 12.25 -8.43 5.47
C LYS A 230 13.18 -9.59 5.18
N ASN A 231 14.12 -9.84 6.09
CA ASN A 231 15.09 -10.92 5.95
C ASN A 231 15.03 -11.90 7.12
N GLN A 232 15.39 -13.15 6.85
CA GLN A 232 15.73 -14.17 7.85
C GLN A 232 17.12 -14.72 7.52
N VAL A 233 17.96 -14.85 8.53
CA VAL A 233 19.27 -15.49 8.44
C VAL A 233 19.23 -16.83 9.17
N ILE A 234 19.56 -17.91 8.47
CA ILE A 234 19.68 -19.26 9.03
C ILE A 234 21.15 -19.66 8.96
N THR A 235 21.77 -19.85 10.12
CA THR A 235 23.13 -20.37 10.21
C THR A 235 23.07 -21.89 10.33
N VAL A 236 23.71 -22.58 9.40
CA VAL A 236 23.81 -24.03 9.38
C VAL A 236 25.22 -24.42 9.82
N GLU A 237 25.28 -25.29 10.83
CA GLU A 237 26.54 -25.77 11.40
C GLU A 237 26.48 -27.28 11.58
N ASP A 238 27.56 -27.94 11.19
CA ASP A 238 27.79 -29.35 11.46
C ASP A 238 28.75 -29.47 12.65
N LYS A 239 28.20 -29.90 13.79
CA LYS A 239 28.91 -30.09 15.06
C LYS A 239 28.81 -31.53 15.57
N THR A 240 28.19 -32.42 14.80
CA THR A 240 27.94 -33.80 15.22
C THR A 240 29.09 -34.65 14.72
N ALA A 241 29.68 -35.46 15.59
CA ALA A 241 30.69 -36.40 15.13
C ALA A 241 30.03 -37.59 14.42
N PRO A 242 30.66 -38.15 13.37
CA PRO A 242 30.19 -39.37 12.74
C PRO A 242 29.99 -40.52 13.72
N GLU A 243 29.01 -41.38 13.47
CA GLU A 243 28.81 -42.63 14.20
C GLU A 243 29.53 -43.78 13.51
N LEU A 244 30.55 -44.36 14.16
CA LEU A 244 31.22 -45.58 13.71
C LEU A 244 30.35 -46.82 13.93
N SER A 245 30.35 -47.74 12.97
CA SER A 245 29.87 -49.11 13.14
C SER A 245 30.55 -49.86 14.31
N THR A 246 30.00 -50.98 14.73
CA THR A 246 30.49 -51.72 15.91
C THR A 246 31.92 -52.20 15.72
N ALA A 247 32.82 -51.81 16.62
CA ALA A 247 34.18 -52.33 16.63
C ALA A 247 34.21 -53.76 17.17
N PRO A 248 35.13 -54.62 16.70
CA PRO A 248 35.29 -55.96 17.25
C PRO A 248 35.64 -55.92 18.74
N ALA A 249 35.23 -56.94 19.49
CA ALA A 249 35.54 -57.05 20.90
C ALA A 249 37.05 -57.27 21.14
N ASN A 250 37.49 -56.93 22.35
CA ASN A 250 38.83 -57.27 22.81
C ASN A 250 38.98 -58.78 22.93
N ILE A 251 40.13 -59.31 22.52
CA ILE A 251 40.38 -60.76 22.49
C ILE A 251 41.79 -61.09 22.95
N THR A 252 42.01 -62.34 23.38
CA THR A 252 43.32 -62.91 23.65
C THR A 252 43.59 -64.06 22.68
N VAL A 253 44.73 -64.05 22.01
CA VAL A 253 45.08 -65.01 20.95
C VAL A 253 46.54 -65.44 21.05
N SER A 254 46.88 -66.55 20.38
CA SER A 254 48.28 -66.93 20.17
C SER A 254 48.92 -66.11 19.05
N CYS A 255 50.25 -66.15 18.95
CA CYS A 255 51.03 -65.43 17.94
C CYS A 255 50.57 -65.69 16.49
N GLU A 256 50.07 -66.90 16.21
CA GLU A 256 49.64 -67.32 14.87
C GLU A 256 48.16 -66.98 14.59
N ALA A 257 47.40 -66.57 15.61
CA ALA A 257 45.95 -66.40 15.54
C ALA A 257 45.50 -64.93 15.63
N VAL A 258 46.40 -63.97 15.36
CA VAL A 258 46.04 -62.55 15.31
C VAL A 258 45.14 -62.28 14.08
N PRO A 259 43.87 -61.87 14.25
CA PRO A 259 42.98 -61.64 13.12
C PRO A 259 43.38 -60.39 12.34
N THR A 260 43.03 -60.34 11.05
CA THR A 260 43.12 -59.12 10.24
C THR A 260 42.25 -58.00 10.83
N ALA A 261 42.62 -56.75 10.57
CA ALA A 261 41.82 -55.61 11.01
C ALA A 261 40.44 -55.61 10.35
N ALA A 262 39.38 -55.38 11.14
CA ALA A 262 38.05 -55.14 10.60
C ALA A 262 38.00 -53.81 9.84
N ILE A 263 37.19 -53.75 8.79
CA ILE A 263 36.85 -52.51 8.10
C ILE A 263 35.58 -51.98 8.75
N LEU A 264 35.67 -50.80 9.37
CA LEU A 264 34.51 -50.12 9.93
C LEU A 264 33.98 -49.08 8.93
N THR A 265 32.66 -48.97 8.86
CA THR A 265 31.95 -47.86 8.21
C THR A 265 31.53 -46.81 9.25
N ALA A 266 31.21 -45.60 8.78
CA ALA A 266 30.60 -44.55 9.59
C ALA A 266 29.41 -43.91 8.86
N THR A 267 28.49 -43.34 9.62
CA THR A 267 27.37 -42.52 9.13
C THR A 267 27.36 -41.19 9.86
N ASP A 268 26.90 -40.13 9.21
CA ASP A 268 26.77 -38.81 9.81
C ASP A 268 25.47 -38.12 9.37
N ASN A 269 24.97 -37.17 10.16
CA ASN A 269 23.70 -36.49 9.86
C ASN A 269 23.84 -35.42 8.77
N CYS A 270 25.05 -34.92 8.53
CA CYS A 270 25.38 -33.93 7.50
C CYS A 270 26.20 -34.50 6.35
N GLU A 271 26.84 -35.66 6.55
CA GLU A 271 27.63 -36.32 5.53
C GLU A 271 27.22 -37.79 5.33
N SER A 272 26.96 -38.18 4.08
CA SER A 272 26.53 -39.54 3.77
C SER A 272 27.64 -40.59 3.90
N ALA A 273 28.91 -40.21 3.81
CA ALA A 273 30.05 -41.14 3.87
C ALA A 273 31.30 -40.50 4.52
N PRO A 274 31.32 -40.35 5.86
CA PRO A 274 32.49 -39.83 6.58
C PRO A 274 33.74 -40.69 6.40
N VAL A 275 34.91 -40.06 6.46
CA VAL A 275 36.19 -40.74 6.29
C VAL A 275 36.55 -41.53 7.54
N VAL A 276 36.80 -42.84 7.39
CA VAL A 276 37.30 -43.71 8.47
C VAL A 276 38.78 -44.02 8.26
N THR A 277 39.59 -43.72 9.28
CA THR A 277 41.02 -44.04 9.31
C THR A 277 41.31 -45.15 10.33
N TYR A 278 42.38 -45.92 10.10
CA TYR A 278 42.80 -47.04 10.94
C TYR A 278 44.25 -46.85 11.37
N ALA A 279 44.53 -47.07 12.65
CA ALA A 279 45.88 -47.12 13.21
C ALA A 279 46.02 -48.33 14.14
N GLU A 280 47.21 -48.93 14.16
CA GLU A 280 47.55 -50.02 15.07
C GLU A 280 48.85 -49.71 15.79
N VAL A 281 48.84 -49.87 17.11
CA VAL A 281 50.00 -49.67 17.97
C VAL A 281 50.30 -50.96 18.73
N ARG A 282 51.55 -51.43 18.66
CA ARG A 282 52.04 -52.56 19.43
C ARG A 282 52.71 -52.07 20.71
N THR A 283 52.32 -52.66 21.84
CA THR A 283 52.98 -52.48 23.13
C THR A 283 53.54 -53.82 23.58
N ASN A 284 54.86 -53.92 23.71
CA ASN A 284 55.51 -55.17 24.14
C ASN A 284 55.18 -55.49 25.61
N GLY A 285 54.95 -56.76 25.88
CA GLY A 285 54.75 -57.31 27.22
C GLY A 285 56.07 -57.62 27.93
N THR A 286 55.97 -58.32 29.05
CA THR A 286 57.10 -58.61 29.95
C THR A 286 57.98 -59.79 29.49
N CYS A 287 57.47 -60.66 28.62
CA CYS A 287 58.21 -61.78 28.04
C CYS A 287 58.33 -61.65 26.51
N ALA A 288 59.35 -62.32 25.94
CA ALA A 288 59.51 -62.41 24.50
C ALA A 288 58.22 -62.99 23.88
N ASN A 289 57.74 -62.37 22.80
CA ASN A 289 56.52 -62.72 22.07
C ASN A 289 55.18 -62.49 22.78
N SER A 290 55.15 -61.89 23.98
CA SER A 290 53.92 -61.30 24.53
C SER A 290 53.82 -59.82 24.17
N TYR A 291 52.66 -59.39 23.67
CA TYR A 291 52.39 -57.99 23.34
C TYR A 291 50.89 -57.72 23.22
N ASN A 292 50.50 -56.45 23.38
CA ASN A 292 49.16 -55.98 23.04
C ASN A 292 49.19 -55.23 21.70
N LEU A 293 48.23 -55.51 20.83
CA LEU A 293 47.89 -54.64 19.70
C LEU A 293 46.67 -53.80 20.07
N THR A 294 46.82 -52.48 20.03
CA THR A 294 45.70 -51.56 20.16
C THR A 294 45.38 -51.02 18.78
N ARG A 295 44.22 -51.40 18.26
CA ARG A 295 43.66 -50.88 17.01
C ARG A 295 42.72 -49.73 17.33
N THR A 296 42.85 -48.65 16.58
CA THR A 296 42.01 -47.45 16.68
C THR A 296 41.45 -47.15 15.31
N TRP A 297 40.11 -47.10 15.22
CA TRP A 297 39.41 -46.55 14.08
C TRP A 297 38.90 -45.16 14.44
N THR A 298 39.14 -44.19 13.58
CA THR A 298 38.67 -42.80 13.77
C THR A 298 37.87 -42.37 12.55
N ALA A 299 36.59 -42.04 12.75
CA ALA A 299 35.78 -41.38 11.74
C ALA A 299 35.95 -39.87 11.86
N THR A 300 36.03 -39.18 10.73
CA THR A 300 36.12 -37.72 10.62
C THR A 300 35.21 -37.25 9.50
N ASP A 301 34.33 -36.30 9.77
CA ASP A 301 33.52 -35.65 8.73
C ASP A 301 34.28 -34.50 8.03
N VAL A 302 33.66 -33.94 7.01
CA VAL A 302 34.15 -32.77 6.24
C VAL A 302 34.32 -31.48 7.06
N CYS A 303 33.68 -31.38 8.22
CA CYS A 303 33.80 -30.25 9.14
C CYS A 303 34.83 -30.49 10.25
N GLY A 304 35.42 -31.70 10.28
CA GLY A 304 36.45 -32.10 11.22
C GLY A 304 35.93 -32.62 12.55
N ASN A 305 34.63 -32.89 12.72
CA ASN A 305 34.15 -33.57 13.93
C ASN A 305 34.56 -35.05 13.87
N LYS A 306 34.87 -35.62 15.03
CA LYS A 306 35.52 -36.94 15.13
C LYS A 306 34.92 -37.84 16.19
N SER A 307 34.87 -39.13 15.87
CA SER A 307 34.62 -40.20 16.83
C SER A 307 35.65 -41.31 16.63
N SER A 308 35.93 -42.08 17.69
CA SER A 308 36.87 -43.19 17.62
C SER A 308 36.38 -44.42 18.39
N LYS A 309 36.74 -45.61 17.90
CA LYS A 309 36.56 -46.88 18.61
C LYS A 309 37.87 -47.65 18.64
N ASN A 310 38.08 -48.42 19.70
CA ASN A 310 39.30 -49.20 19.89
C ASN A 310 39.01 -50.70 20.05
N GLN A 311 39.95 -51.53 19.62
CA GLN A 311 40.04 -52.96 19.93
C GLN A 311 41.43 -53.24 20.50
N VAL A 312 41.50 -53.99 21.60
CA VAL A 312 42.74 -54.51 22.18
C VAL A 312 42.83 -56.01 21.93
N ILE A 313 43.94 -56.45 21.32
CA ILE A 313 44.27 -57.86 21.11
C ILE A 313 45.49 -58.17 21.97
N THR A 314 45.31 -59.05 22.95
CA THR A 314 46.40 -59.54 23.80
C THR A 314 46.98 -60.81 23.18
N VAL A 315 48.26 -60.75 22.82
CA VAL A 315 48.99 -61.87 22.24
C VAL A 315 49.87 -62.50 23.31
N GLU A 316 49.66 -63.79 23.54
CA GLU A 316 50.38 -64.59 24.54
C GLU A 316 50.88 -65.88 23.89
N ASP A 317 52.13 -66.24 24.17
CA ASP A 317 52.65 -67.58 23.87
C ASP A 317 52.24 -68.54 25.00
N LYS A 318 51.38 -69.50 24.66
CA LYS A 318 50.94 -70.57 25.58
C LYS A 318 51.39 -71.95 25.11
N THR A 319 52.14 -72.03 24.03
CA THR A 319 52.56 -73.30 23.45
C THR A 319 53.85 -73.74 24.13
N ALA A 320 53.83 -74.90 24.79
CA ALA A 320 55.04 -75.46 25.35
C ALA A 320 56.01 -75.88 24.24
N PRO A 321 57.34 -75.77 24.43
CA PRO A 321 58.30 -76.23 23.43
C PRO A 321 58.20 -77.75 23.27
N GLU A 322 58.17 -78.22 22.02
CA GLU A 322 58.29 -79.65 21.71
C GLU A 322 59.76 -80.05 21.61
N LEU A 323 60.12 -81.13 22.31
CA LEU A 323 61.45 -81.72 22.21
C LEU A 323 61.52 -82.55 20.92
N SER A 324 62.58 -82.35 20.13
CA SER A 324 62.86 -83.26 19.02
C SER A 324 63.19 -84.65 19.56
N THR A 325 62.83 -85.68 18.80
CA THR A 325 63.19 -87.06 19.13
C THR A 325 64.69 -87.19 19.21
N ALA A 326 65.20 -87.72 20.34
CA ALA A 326 66.62 -87.97 20.53
C ALA A 326 67.19 -88.78 19.35
N PRO A 327 68.41 -88.47 18.87
CA PRO A 327 69.03 -89.26 17.81
C PRO A 327 69.11 -90.72 18.24
N ALA A 328 68.83 -91.63 17.29
CA ALA A 328 68.89 -93.06 17.55
C ALA A 328 70.28 -93.43 18.09
N ASN A 329 70.32 -94.22 19.16
CA ASN A 329 71.57 -94.70 19.74
C ASN A 329 72.40 -95.41 18.68
N ILE A 330 73.66 -95.00 18.53
CA ILE A 330 74.64 -95.68 17.68
C ILE A 330 75.12 -96.91 18.46
N THR A 331 74.79 -98.11 17.97
CA THR A 331 75.36 -99.41 18.39
C THR A 331 76.60 -99.75 17.60
#